data_AF-A0A7J7ZTF2-F1
#
_entry.id   AF-A0A7J7ZTF2-F1
#
_cell.length_a   1.000
_cell.length_b   1.000
_cell.length_c   1.000
_cell.angle_alpha   90.00
_cell.angle_beta   90.00
_cell.angle_gamma   90.00
#
_symmetry.space_group_name_H-M   'P 1'
#
loop_
_entity.id
_entity.type
_entity.pdbx_description
1 polymer ?
#
loop_
_entity_poly.entity_id
_entity_poly.type
_entity_poly.pdbx_seq_one_letter_code
_entity_poly.pdbx_strand_id
1 'polypeptide(L)'
;MEDFIVISDDSGSESSEGTRSGRARRLRRALSRTPGALPRRTVHSTMTSTLRRLGEDIFKGVVKGIQDNSLEHSMENKPKTAAFFRSSNLPLRFLSTLIVLKTVTQADYLAQAFDSLCLDLKTDEGKILFLEYQAVPVILNHLRISSKGLLSNVIDSLLQMTVESKSLQPFLEACSNTLFFRTCSVLLRTPKLDLQILEKLSIILQKLSKIKSNKKFFELFTIHLMLQEIQRTTHPEHAFLCINLNSTLFNLGLTKCNSLASNSSH
;
A
#
# COMPACT_ATOMS: atom_id res chain seq x y z
N MET A 1 22.87 7.16 52.79
CA MET A 1 23.06 6.41 54.03
C MET A 1 22.40 5.07 53.81
N GLU A 2 23.23 4.10 53.47
CA GLU A 2 22.87 2.69 53.30
C GLU A 2 22.66 2.11 54.69
N ASP A 3 21.70 1.20 54.84
CA ASP A 3 21.78 0.16 55.87
C ASP A 3 21.22 -1.15 55.29
N PHE A 4 22.11 -2.14 55.34
CA PHE A 4 21.94 -3.53 54.94
C PHE A 4 21.13 -4.30 55.97
N ILE A 5 20.35 -5.30 55.53
CA ILE A 5 20.18 -6.54 56.29
C ILE A 5 20.35 -7.73 55.34
N VAL A 6 21.34 -8.56 55.68
CA VAL A 6 21.73 -9.86 55.13
C VAL A 6 21.49 -10.90 56.21
N ILE A 7 20.76 -12.00 55.92
CA ILE A 7 20.90 -13.36 56.50
C ILE A 7 20.21 -14.31 55.47
N SER A 8 20.90 -15.05 54.59
CA SER A 8 21.73 -16.28 54.71
C SER A 8 20.95 -17.61 54.78
N ASP A 9 21.12 -18.38 53.70
CA ASP A 9 21.19 -19.84 53.47
C ASP A 9 20.58 -20.86 54.45
N ASP A 10 19.90 -21.88 53.89
CA ASP A 10 20.28 -23.27 54.18
C ASP A 10 20.01 -24.22 53.01
N SER A 11 20.91 -25.19 52.89
CA SER A 11 21.09 -26.19 51.84
C SER A 11 20.37 -27.50 52.18
N GLY A 12 20.10 -28.36 51.18
CA GLY A 12 19.62 -29.73 51.45
C GLY A 12 19.61 -30.61 50.21
N SER A 13 20.56 -31.54 50.17
CA SER A 13 21.02 -32.42 49.10
C SER A 13 20.29 -33.76 48.94
N GLU A 14 20.32 -34.27 47.69
CA GLU A 14 20.40 -35.65 47.16
C GLU A 14 19.78 -36.87 47.88
N SER A 15 19.11 -37.73 47.10
CA SER A 15 19.38 -39.18 47.11
C SER A 15 18.91 -39.90 45.83
N SER A 16 19.65 -40.95 45.49
CA SER A 16 19.68 -41.73 44.25
C SER A 16 19.13 -43.16 44.46
N GLU A 17 18.83 -43.81 43.34
CA GLU A 17 18.96 -45.26 43.04
C GLU A 17 17.76 -46.26 43.14
N GLY A 18 17.45 -46.86 41.97
CA GLY A 18 17.14 -48.28 41.67
C GLY A 18 15.84 -48.90 42.24
N THR A 19 15.06 -49.77 41.58
CA THR A 19 15.20 -50.61 40.38
C THR A 19 13.84 -51.27 40.04
N ARG A 20 13.69 -51.75 38.79
CA ARG A 20 12.81 -52.85 38.29
C ARG A 20 11.37 -52.57 37.82
N SER A 21 11.24 -52.72 36.49
CA SER A 21 10.39 -53.70 35.79
C SER A 21 8.88 -53.66 36.02
N GLY A 22 8.16 -52.98 35.13
CA GLY A 22 6.70 -53.05 34.99
C GLY A 22 6.28 -52.80 33.55
N ARG A 23 6.06 -53.89 32.81
CA ARG A 23 5.70 -53.93 31.38
C ARG A 23 4.27 -53.41 31.17
N ALA A 24 4.08 -52.10 31.04
CA ALA A 24 2.80 -51.51 30.62
C ALA A 24 2.82 -51.30 29.09
N ARG A 25 2.14 -52.20 28.37
CA ARG A 25 1.83 -52.04 26.93
C ARG A 25 0.98 -50.79 26.72
N ARG A 26 1.60 -49.63 26.48
CA ARG A 26 0.90 -48.48 25.90
C ARG A 26 0.67 -48.79 24.42
N LEU A 27 -0.55 -49.24 24.12
CA LEU A 27 -1.13 -49.19 22.79
C LEU A 27 -0.95 -47.76 22.25
N ARG A 28 0.05 -47.56 21.38
CA ARG A 28 0.12 -46.39 20.53
C ARG A 28 -1.08 -46.49 19.60
N ARG A 29 -2.17 -45.81 19.97
CA ARG A 29 -3.23 -45.46 19.02
C ARG A 29 -2.55 -44.62 17.95
N ALA A 30 -2.28 -45.24 16.80
CA ALA A 30 -1.91 -44.52 15.59
C ALA A 30 -3.08 -43.59 15.28
N LEU A 31 -2.95 -42.31 15.63
CA LEU A 31 -3.73 -41.28 14.98
C LEU A 31 -3.39 -41.38 13.51
N SER A 32 -4.38 -41.84 12.74
CA SER A 32 -4.40 -41.80 11.29
C SER A 32 -3.97 -40.41 10.84
N ARG A 33 -2.72 -40.27 10.44
CA ARG A 33 -2.25 -39.13 9.65
C ARG A 33 -3.08 -39.16 8.38
N THR A 34 -4.03 -38.24 8.26
CA THR A 34 -4.66 -37.93 7.00
C THR A 34 -3.58 -37.39 6.06
N PRO A 35 -3.25 -38.07 4.95
CA PRO A 35 -2.38 -37.51 3.94
C PRO A 35 -3.24 -36.54 3.13
N GLY A 36 -3.09 -35.24 3.33
CA GLY A 36 -3.74 -34.27 2.43
C GLY A 36 -3.98 -32.86 2.98
N ALA A 37 -3.92 -32.63 4.28
CA ALA A 37 -4.11 -31.29 4.82
C ALA A 37 -2.77 -30.57 4.98
N LEU A 38 -2.33 -29.87 3.93
CA LEU A 38 -1.24 -28.90 4.06
C LEU A 38 -1.63 -27.84 5.09
N PRO A 39 -0.74 -27.47 6.04
CA PRO A 39 -1.03 -26.43 7.01
C PRO A 39 -1.46 -25.13 6.33
N ARG A 40 -2.45 -24.42 6.87
CA ARG A 40 -2.96 -23.16 6.30
C ARG A 40 -1.86 -22.14 5.98
N ARG A 41 -0.80 -22.08 6.79
CA ARG A 41 0.37 -21.22 6.55
C ARG A 41 1.15 -21.65 5.29
N THR A 42 1.27 -22.96 5.05
CA THR A 42 1.89 -23.55 3.86
C THR A 42 1.07 -23.31 2.59
N VAL A 43 -0.27 -23.36 2.69
CA VAL A 43 -1.16 -23.02 1.56
C VAL A 43 -1.02 -21.54 1.21
N HIS A 44 -1.08 -20.64 2.20
CA HIS A 44 -0.90 -19.20 1.97
C HIS A 44 0.48 -18.87 1.38
N SER A 45 1.57 -19.44 1.89
CA SER A 45 2.91 -19.20 1.35
C SER A 45 3.07 -19.70 -0.09
N THR A 46 2.49 -20.87 -0.40
CA THR A 46 2.53 -21.43 -1.75
C THR A 46 1.75 -20.56 -2.72
N MET A 47 0.54 -20.10 -2.34
CA MET A 47 -0.25 -19.19 -3.17
C MET A 47 0.46 -17.86 -3.43
N THR A 48 1.09 -17.26 -2.41
CA THR A 48 1.88 -16.02 -2.57
C THR A 48 3.05 -16.23 -3.53
N SER A 49 3.78 -17.35 -3.41
CA SER A 49 4.87 -17.69 -4.33
C SER A 49 4.37 -17.86 -5.77
N THR A 50 3.27 -18.59 -5.97
CA THR A 50 2.69 -18.82 -7.31
C THR A 50 2.24 -17.52 -7.95
N LEU A 51 1.53 -16.66 -7.20
CA LEU A 51 1.10 -15.34 -7.71
C LEU A 51 2.29 -14.47 -8.09
N ARG A 52 3.33 -14.43 -7.24
CA ARG A 52 4.56 -13.67 -7.55
C ARG A 52 5.23 -14.16 -8.83
N ARG A 53 5.34 -15.49 -9.03
CA ARG A 53 5.90 -16.07 -10.26
C ARG A 53 5.09 -15.68 -11.49
N LEU A 54 3.76 -15.74 -11.43
CA LEU A 54 2.89 -15.28 -12.51
C LEU A 54 3.13 -13.81 -12.86
N GLY A 55 3.27 -12.95 -11.85
CA GLY A 55 3.61 -11.54 -12.04
C GLY A 55 4.97 -11.33 -12.71
N GLU A 56 5.98 -12.09 -12.28
CA GLU A 56 7.32 -12.06 -12.87
C GLU A 56 7.33 -12.55 -14.32
N ASP A 57 6.56 -13.59 -14.63
CA ASP A 57 6.45 -14.15 -15.99
C ASP A 57 5.68 -13.21 -16.93
N ILE A 58 4.63 -12.54 -16.44
CA ILE A 58 3.94 -11.47 -17.17
C ILE A 58 4.91 -10.32 -17.43
N PHE A 59 5.65 -9.89 -16.41
CA PHE A 59 6.59 -8.78 -16.57
C PHE A 59 7.72 -9.13 -17.55
N LYS A 60 8.37 -10.29 -17.42
CA LYS A 60 9.48 -10.68 -18.30
C LYS A 60 9.00 -11.05 -19.72
N GLY A 61 7.75 -11.49 -19.86
CA GLY A 61 7.23 -12.06 -21.08
C GLY A 61 7.63 -13.52 -21.25
N VAL A 62 6.78 -14.31 -21.93
CA VAL A 62 7.06 -15.71 -22.22
C VAL A 62 7.92 -15.80 -23.48
N VAL A 63 9.15 -16.32 -23.35
CA VAL A 63 9.92 -16.77 -24.51
C VAL A 63 9.27 -18.06 -25.00
N LYS A 64 8.43 -17.98 -26.04
CA LYS A 64 7.94 -19.19 -26.72
C LYS A 64 9.12 -19.83 -27.44
N GLY A 65 9.66 -20.90 -26.88
CA GLY A 65 10.43 -21.88 -27.64
C GLY A 65 9.48 -22.69 -28.51
N ILE A 66 9.13 -22.16 -29.68
CA ILE A 66 8.63 -22.97 -30.80
C ILE A 66 9.77 -22.95 -31.82
N GLN A 67 10.60 -23.99 -31.81
CA GLN A 67 11.44 -24.29 -32.96
C GLN A 67 10.48 -24.77 -34.05
N ASP A 68 10.01 -23.84 -34.88
CA ASP A 68 9.67 -24.19 -36.26
C ASP A 68 10.75 -23.60 -37.15
N ASN A 69 11.31 -24.48 -37.96
CA ASN A 69 12.44 -24.22 -38.84
C ASN A 69 12.16 -23.05 -39.80
N SER A 70 12.72 -21.88 -39.53
CA SER A 70 13.18 -20.97 -40.59
C SER A 70 14.37 -20.17 -40.10
N LEU A 71 15.55 -20.55 -40.59
CA LEU A 71 16.78 -19.79 -40.48
C LEU A 71 16.59 -18.45 -41.19
N GLU A 72 16.92 -17.35 -40.51
CA GLU A 72 17.67 -16.17 -40.99
C GLU A 72 17.41 -14.96 -40.06
N HIS A 73 18.48 -14.47 -39.44
CA HIS A 73 18.65 -13.12 -38.84
C HIS A 73 17.67 -12.60 -37.75
N SER A 74 18.07 -12.70 -36.48
CA SER A 74 18.55 -11.53 -35.71
C SER A 74 18.77 -11.86 -34.23
N MET A 75 19.83 -11.29 -33.66
CA MET A 75 20.26 -11.46 -32.29
C MET A 75 19.29 -10.77 -31.32
N GLU A 76 18.38 -11.50 -30.66
CA GLU A 76 17.83 -11.10 -29.34
C GLU A 76 16.91 -12.19 -28.74
N ASN A 77 17.47 -13.35 -28.38
CA ASN A 77 16.75 -14.38 -27.61
C ASN A 77 16.73 -14.07 -26.09
N LYS A 78 16.53 -12.80 -25.72
CA LYS A 78 16.20 -12.42 -24.34
C LYS A 78 14.71 -12.06 -24.31
N PRO A 79 13.94 -12.53 -23.31
CA PRO A 79 12.61 -12.01 -23.07
C PRO A 79 12.68 -10.48 -23.05
N LYS A 80 11.91 -9.81 -23.92
CA LYS A 80 11.80 -8.35 -23.87
C LYS A 80 11.06 -8.00 -22.59
N THR A 81 11.83 -7.75 -21.53
CA THR A 81 11.33 -7.29 -20.24
C THR A 81 10.30 -6.18 -20.45
N ALA A 82 9.15 -6.31 -19.79
CA ALA A 82 8.01 -5.41 -19.86
C ALA A 82 7.30 -5.34 -21.23
N ALA A 83 7.29 -6.43 -22.03
CA ALA A 83 6.61 -6.46 -23.34
C ALA A 83 5.16 -5.94 -23.29
N PHE A 84 4.38 -6.32 -22.26
CA PHE A 84 3.00 -5.87 -22.12
C PHE A 84 2.87 -4.37 -21.80
N PHE A 85 3.87 -3.75 -21.14
CA PHE A 85 3.86 -2.31 -20.88
C PHE A 85 4.06 -1.48 -22.16
N ARG A 86 4.45 -2.13 -23.27
CA ARG A 86 4.61 -1.52 -24.60
C ARG A 86 3.53 -1.95 -25.59
N SER A 87 2.57 -2.78 -25.16
CA SER A 87 1.45 -3.22 -26.01
C SER A 87 0.63 -2.02 -26.49
N SER A 88 0.27 -1.95 -27.77
CA SER A 88 -0.65 -0.92 -28.30
C SER A 88 -2.09 -1.12 -27.85
N ASN A 89 -2.46 -2.32 -27.40
CA ASN A 89 -3.75 -2.60 -26.79
C ASN A 89 -3.76 -2.12 -25.33
N LEU A 90 -4.46 -1.00 -25.08
CA LEU A 90 -4.53 -0.35 -23.77
C LEU A 90 -5.18 -1.24 -22.69
N PRO A 91 -6.37 -1.85 -22.87
CA PRO A 91 -6.94 -2.76 -21.87
C PRO A 91 -6.00 -3.88 -21.43
N LEU A 92 -5.30 -4.52 -22.39
CA LEU A 92 -4.32 -5.57 -22.10
C LEU A 92 -3.11 -5.04 -21.33
N ARG A 93 -2.54 -3.91 -21.77
CA ARG A 93 -1.43 -3.23 -21.09
C ARG A 93 -1.81 -2.90 -19.66
N PHE A 94 -2.95 -2.26 -19.46
CA PHE A 94 -3.45 -1.81 -18.16
C PHE A 94 -3.67 -2.98 -17.20
N LEU A 95 -4.35 -4.04 -17.66
CA LEU A 95 -4.59 -5.22 -16.84
C LEU A 95 -3.29 -5.92 -16.45
N SER A 96 -2.34 -6.04 -17.40
CA SER A 96 -1.02 -6.63 -17.13
C SER A 96 -0.26 -5.81 -16.09
N THR A 97 -0.32 -4.48 -16.18
CA THR A 97 0.25 -3.57 -15.17
C THR A 97 -0.35 -3.79 -13.78
N LEU A 98 -1.69 -3.89 -13.67
CA LEU A 98 -2.33 -4.17 -12.38
C LEU A 98 -1.96 -5.55 -11.81
N ILE A 99 -1.80 -6.57 -12.67
CA ILE A 99 -1.36 -7.90 -12.22
C ILE A 99 0.05 -7.82 -11.64
N VAL A 100 1.00 -7.16 -12.33
CA VAL A 100 2.35 -6.96 -11.82
C VAL A 100 2.32 -6.22 -10.47
N LEU A 101 1.59 -5.10 -10.38
CA LEU A 101 1.45 -4.35 -9.12
C LEU A 101 0.84 -5.20 -8.00
N LYS A 102 -0.09 -6.10 -8.29
CA LYS A 102 -0.76 -6.94 -7.28
C LYS A 102 0.11 -8.09 -6.77
N THR A 103 1.08 -8.54 -7.57
CA THR A 103 1.74 -9.83 -7.36
C THR A 103 3.25 -9.74 -7.15
N VAL A 104 3.90 -8.71 -7.68
CA VAL A 104 5.35 -8.53 -7.61
C VAL A 104 5.73 -7.59 -6.46
N THR A 105 6.89 -7.82 -5.86
CA THR A 105 7.46 -6.99 -4.78
C THR A 105 8.78 -6.32 -5.15
N GLN A 106 9.38 -6.70 -6.29
CA GLN A 106 10.66 -6.15 -6.76
C GLN A 106 10.49 -4.67 -7.15
N ALA A 107 11.32 -3.81 -6.57
CA ALA A 107 11.15 -2.36 -6.64
C ALA A 107 11.28 -1.78 -8.07
N ASP A 108 12.18 -2.33 -8.87
CA ASP A 108 12.41 -1.98 -10.27
C ASP A 108 11.23 -2.36 -11.17
N TYR A 109 10.57 -3.49 -10.90
CA TYR A 109 9.40 -3.93 -11.66
C TYR A 109 8.18 -3.08 -11.29
N LEU A 110 8.03 -2.78 -10.00
CA LEU A 110 6.98 -1.88 -9.51
C LEU A 110 7.14 -0.46 -10.06
N ALA A 111 8.37 0.07 -10.10
CA ALA A 111 8.64 1.39 -10.66
C ALA A 111 8.17 1.47 -12.12
N GLN A 112 8.58 0.51 -12.96
CA GLN A 112 8.18 0.45 -14.37
C GLN A 112 6.67 0.25 -14.55
N ALA A 113 6.03 -0.54 -13.68
CA ALA A 113 4.59 -0.73 -13.70
C ALA A 113 3.85 0.57 -13.38
N PHE A 114 4.30 1.32 -12.37
CA PHE A 114 3.72 2.62 -12.07
C PHE A 114 3.99 3.67 -13.16
N ASP A 115 5.16 3.66 -13.78
CA ASP A 115 5.44 4.56 -14.91
C ASP A 115 4.49 4.28 -16.08
N SER A 116 4.28 3.01 -16.43
CA SER A 116 3.29 2.60 -17.43
C SER A 116 1.87 3.03 -17.04
N LEU A 117 1.49 2.84 -15.78
CA LEU A 117 0.16 3.23 -15.29
C LEU A 117 -0.05 4.75 -15.37
N CYS A 118 0.93 5.54 -14.92
CA CYS A 118 0.87 7.00 -14.98
C CYS A 118 0.71 7.52 -16.41
N LEU A 119 1.34 6.88 -17.39
CA LEU A 119 1.16 7.22 -18.80
C LEU A 119 -0.26 6.94 -19.27
N ASP A 120 -0.80 5.76 -18.95
CA ASP A 120 -2.14 5.35 -19.36
C ASP A 120 -3.23 6.24 -18.74
N LEU A 121 -3.06 6.63 -17.47
CA LEU A 121 -3.99 7.49 -16.73
C LEU A 121 -4.08 8.94 -17.20
N LYS A 122 -3.20 9.38 -18.12
CA LYS A 122 -3.33 10.67 -18.80
C LYS A 122 -4.50 10.69 -19.79
N THR A 123 -4.96 9.52 -20.23
CA THR A 123 -6.08 9.37 -21.16
C THR A 123 -7.39 9.13 -20.42
N ASP A 124 -8.51 9.61 -20.96
CA ASP A 124 -9.83 9.33 -20.36
C ASP A 124 -10.17 7.84 -20.37
N GLU A 125 -9.77 7.12 -21.42
CA GLU A 125 -9.95 5.66 -21.52
C GLU A 125 -9.18 4.92 -20.43
N GLY A 126 -7.92 5.32 -20.15
CA GLY A 126 -7.15 4.77 -19.05
C GLY A 126 -7.80 5.02 -17.68
N LYS A 127 -8.40 6.20 -17.47
CA LYS A 127 -9.16 6.48 -16.23
C LYS A 127 -10.42 5.63 -16.11
N ILE A 128 -11.11 5.33 -17.22
CA ILE A 128 -12.26 4.42 -17.23
C ILE A 128 -11.81 3.02 -16.82
N LEU A 129 -10.75 2.49 -17.44
CA LEU A 129 -10.20 1.17 -17.10
C LEU A 129 -9.74 1.10 -15.64
N PHE A 130 -9.16 2.18 -15.09
CA PHE A 130 -8.79 2.25 -13.68
C PHE A 130 -9.98 1.97 -12.74
N LEU A 131 -11.14 2.52 -13.08
CA LEU A 131 -12.37 2.35 -12.31
C LEU A 131 -13.01 0.98 -12.55
N GLU A 132 -13.10 0.56 -13.81
CA GLU A 132 -13.67 -0.73 -14.23
C GLU A 132 -12.91 -1.90 -13.58
N TYR A 133 -11.58 -1.84 -13.56
CA TYR A 133 -10.73 -2.86 -12.96
C TYR A 133 -10.53 -2.68 -11.45
N GLN A 134 -11.25 -1.73 -10.82
CA GLN A 134 -11.17 -1.45 -9.38
C GLN A 134 -9.73 -1.30 -8.90
N ALA A 135 -8.95 -0.44 -9.56
CA ALA A 135 -7.51 -0.35 -9.30
C ALA A 135 -7.17 0.23 -7.92
N VAL A 136 -8.05 1.03 -7.30
CA VAL A 136 -7.78 1.73 -6.02
C VAL A 136 -7.16 0.83 -4.95
N PRO A 137 -7.72 -0.33 -4.57
CA PRO A 137 -7.13 -1.19 -3.55
C PRO A 137 -5.76 -1.76 -3.93
N VAL A 138 -5.52 -1.99 -5.24
CA VAL A 138 -4.22 -2.46 -5.73
C VAL A 138 -3.16 -1.37 -5.53
N ILE A 139 -3.48 -0.13 -5.89
CA ILE A 139 -2.57 1.02 -5.74
C ILE A 139 -2.31 1.32 -4.26
N LEU A 140 -3.35 1.29 -3.42
CA LEU A 140 -3.23 1.59 -1.98
C LEU A 140 -2.29 0.63 -1.23
N ASN A 141 -2.16 -0.62 -1.68
CA ASN A 141 -1.23 -1.58 -1.08
C ASN A 141 0.24 -1.13 -1.14
N HIS A 142 0.55 -0.17 -2.04
CA HIS A 142 1.90 0.35 -2.25
C HIS A 142 2.18 1.67 -1.51
N LEU A 143 1.17 2.30 -0.88
CA LEU A 143 1.37 3.52 -0.07
C LEU A 143 2.13 3.28 1.25
N ARG A 144 2.39 2.01 1.59
CA ARG A 144 3.17 1.61 2.78
C ARG A 144 4.66 1.37 2.47
N ILE A 145 5.07 1.53 1.22
CA ILE A 145 6.45 1.29 0.79
C ILE A 145 7.36 2.39 1.33
N SER A 146 8.48 2.00 1.93
CA SER A 146 9.47 2.93 2.48
C SER A 146 10.30 3.67 1.42
N SER A 147 10.34 3.16 0.17
CA SER A 147 11.04 3.80 -0.94
C SER A 147 10.32 5.07 -1.38
N LYS A 148 10.99 6.22 -1.17
CA LYS A 148 10.50 7.55 -1.56
C LYS A 148 10.13 7.64 -3.04
N GLY A 149 10.96 7.10 -3.93
CA GLY A 149 10.74 7.15 -5.38
C GLY A 149 9.47 6.39 -5.78
N LEU A 150 9.32 5.16 -5.26
CA LEU A 150 8.11 4.37 -5.50
C LEU A 150 6.87 5.06 -4.94
N LEU A 151 6.94 5.58 -3.71
CA LEU A 151 5.82 6.25 -3.08
C LEU A 151 5.37 7.49 -3.88
N SER A 152 6.29 8.25 -4.47
CA SER A 152 5.93 9.33 -5.41
C SER A 152 5.12 8.79 -6.58
N ASN A 153 5.60 7.73 -7.24
CA ASN A 153 4.91 7.11 -8.37
C ASN A 153 3.49 6.61 -8.03
N VAL A 154 3.29 6.06 -6.82
CA VAL A 154 1.95 5.66 -6.32
C VAL A 154 1.02 6.87 -6.23
N ILE A 155 1.50 7.95 -5.60
CA ILE A 155 0.73 9.17 -5.41
C ILE A 155 0.46 9.87 -6.73
N ASP A 156 1.42 9.89 -7.65
CA ASP A 156 1.27 10.45 -8.99
C ASP A 156 0.18 9.71 -9.78
N SER A 157 0.12 8.38 -9.67
CA SER A 157 -0.97 7.58 -10.26
C SER A 157 -2.34 7.99 -9.72
N LEU A 158 -2.47 8.17 -8.40
CA LEU A 158 -3.72 8.63 -7.79
C LEU A 158 -4.07 10.07 -8.19
N LEU A 159 -3.06 10.94 -8.33
CA LEU A 159 -3.27 12.32 -8.76
C LEU A 159 -3.75 12.42 -10.20
N GLN A 160 -3.32 11.55 -11.12
CA GLN A 160 -3.86 11.54 -12.49
C GLN A 160 -5.39 11.35 -12.51
N MET A 161 -5.92 10.56 -11.57
CA MET A 161 -7.37 10.38 -11.41
C MET A 161 -8.09 11.60 -10.82
N THR A 162 -7.35 12.56 -10.24
CA THR A 162 -7.91 13.81 -9.71
C THR A 162 -8.04 14.93 -10.74
N VAL A 163 -7.46 14.75 -11.93
CA VAL A 163 -7.56 15.70 -13.05
C VAL A 163 -9.01 15.76 -13.53
N GLU A 164 -9.52 16.97 -13.73
CA GLU A 164 -10.90 17.23 -14.15
C GLU A 164 -11.27 16.39 -15.38
N SER A 165 -12.27 15.52 -15.20
CA SER A 165 -12.75 14.56 -16.21
C SER A 165 -14.04 13.91 -15.68
N LYS A 166 -14.77 13.19 -16.55
CA LYS A 166 -15.98 12.44 -16.14
C LYS A 166 -15.68 11.35 -15.11
N SER A 167 -14.44 10.89 -15.04
CA SER A 167 -13.98 9.83 -14.12
C SER A 167 -13.65 10.34 -12.71
N LEU A 168 -13.56 11.67 -12.50
CA LEU A 168 -13.17 12.26 -11.21
C LEU A 168 -14.14 11.87 -10.09
N GLN A 169 -15.44 12.09 -10.31
CA GLN A 169 -16.44 11.83 -9.27
C GLN A 169 -16.53 10.33 -8.92
N PRO A 170 -16.62 9.39 -9.89
CA PRO A 170 -16.54 7.96 -9.61
C PRO A 170 -15.25 7.55 -8.89
N PHE A 171 -14.12 8.19 -9.19
CA PHE A 171 -12.86 7.93 -8.49
C PHE A 171 -12.91 8.37 -7.02
N LEU A 172 -13.45 9.55 -6.73
CA LEU A 172 -13.61 10.01 -5.34
C LEU A 172 -14.56 9.10 -4.57
N GLU A 173 -15.63 8.60 -5.21
CA GLU A 173 -16.52 7.60 -4.62
C GLU A 173 -15.80 6.28 -4.35
N ALA A 174 -14.99 5.80 -5.30
CA ALA A 174 -14.16 4.60 -5.11
C ALA A 174 -13.14 4.77 -3.97
N CYS A 175 -12.69 5.99 -3.68
CA CYS A 175 -11.82 6.31 -2.54
C CYS A 175 -12.58 6.55 -1.21
N SER A 176 -13.91 6.70 -1.25
CA SER A 176 -14.74 7.05 -0.09
C SER A 176 -15.03 5.85 0.83
N ASN A 177 -13.97 5.19 1.31
CA ASN A 177 -14.06 3.97 2.11
C ASN A 177 -12.97 3.86 3.19
N THR A 178 -13.18 2.94 4.13
CA THR A 178 -12.29 2.65 5.27
C THR A 178 -10.85 2.36 4.86
N LEU A 179 -10.62 1.60 3.79
CA LEU A 179 -9.27 1.18 3.38
C LEU A 179 -8.43 2.38 2.94
N PHE A 180 -9.01 3.28 2.13
CA PHE A 180 -8.34 4.49 1.66
C PHE A 180 -7.92 5.38 2.83
N PHE A 181 -8.88 5.78 3.66
CA PHE A 181 -8.64 6.70 4.77
C PHE A 181 -7.71 6.11 5.84
N ARG A 182 -7.83 4.82 6.15
CA ARG A 182 -6.87 4.13 7.02
C ARG A 182 -5.45 4.22 6.46
N THR A 183 -5.29 4.01 5.15
CA THR A 183 -3.98 4.02 4.50
C THR A 183 -3.37 5.41 4.49
N CYS A 184 -4.15 6.45 4.17
CA CYS A 184 -3.70 7.85 4.28
C CYS A 184 -3.31 8.21 5.72
N SER A 185 -4.10 7.78 6.71
CA SER A 185 -3.83 8.02 8.13
C SER A 185 -2.52 7.35 8.58
N VAL A 186 -2.22 6.14 8.10
CA VAL A 186 -0.92 5.50 8.34
C VAL A 186 0.21 6.30 7.68
N LEU A 187 0.04 6.69 6.41
CA LEU A 187 1.05 7.43 5.68
C LEU A 187 1.39 8.78 6.34
N LEU A 188 0.38 9.55 6.75
CA LEU A 188 0.54 10.83 7.44
C LEU A 188 1.24 10.70 8.80
N ARG A 189 1.23 9.52 9.44
CA ARG A 189 1.97 9.28 10.71
C ARG A 189 3.45 8.97 10.48
N THR A 190 3.87 8.80 9.22
CA THR A 190 5.28 8.51 8.90
C THR A 190 6.15 9.67 9.35
N PRO A 191 7.10 9.47 10.27
CA PRO A 191 8.01 10.52 10.69
C PRO A 191 8.80 11.04 9.49
N LYS A 192 8.93 12.36 9.37
CA LYS A 192 9.65 13.01 8.26
C LYS A 192 9.12 12.62 6.88
N LEU A 193 7.80 12.44 6.75
CA LEU A 193 7.15 12.28 5.45
C LEU A 193 7.61 13.41 4.51
N ASP A 194 8.03 13.05 3.30
CA ASP A 194 8.51 14.01 2.33
C ASP A 194 7.43 15.05 2.01
N LEU A 195 7.83 16.32 1.97
CA LEU A 195 6.92 17.43 1.80
C LEU A 195 6.17 17.39 0.46
N GLN A 196 6.83 16.98 -0.63
CA GLN A 196 6.17 16.89 -1.93
C GLN A 196 5.12 15.78 -1.94
N ILE A 197 5.39 14.66 -1.28
CA ILE A 197 4.43 13.57 -1.11
C ILE A 197 3.22 14.04 -0.29
N LEU A 198 3.47 14.78 0.80
CA LEU A 198 2.42 15.36 1.64
C LEU A 198 1.56 16.36 0.86
N GLU A 199 2.17 17.25 0.08
CA GLU A 199 1.46 18.22 -0.74
C GLU A 199 0.56 17.52 -1.76
N LYS A 200 1.09 16.54 -2.50
CA LYS A 200 0.31 15.74 -3.45
C LYS A 200 -0.84 14.99 -2.77
N LEU A 201 -0.60 14.37 -1.60
CA LEU A 201 -1.66 13.71 -0.82
C LEU A 201 -2.73 14.70 -0.35
N SER A 202 -2.33 15.91 0.05
CA SER A 202 -3.24 16.95 0.53
C SER A 202 -4.26 17.37 -0.53
N ILE A 203 -3.90 17.33 -1.82
CA ILE A 203 -4.81 17.62 -2.94
C ILE A 203 -5.95 16.59 -2.96
N ILE A 204 -5.61 15.30 -2.83
CA ILE A 204 -6.60 14.21 -2.85
C ILE A 204 -7.53 14.30 -1.64
N LEU A 205 -6.95 14.52 -0.44
CA LEU A 205 -7.72 14.69 0.80
C LEU A 205 -8.62 15.93 0.74
N GLN A 206 -8.15 17.03 0.14
CA GLN A 206 -8.95 18.24 -0.05
C GLN A 206 -10.17 17.96 -0.92
N LYS A 207 -10.02 17.23 -2.04
CA LYS A 207 -11.16 16.85 -2.88
C LYS A 207 -12.14 15.93 -2.13
N LEU A 208 -11.64 14.94 -1.40
CA LEU A 208 -12.47 14.03 -0.60
C LEU A 208 -13.21 14.74 0.56
N SER A 209 -12.64 15.81 1.12
CA SER A 209 -13.27 16.57 2.20
C SER A 209 -14.54 17.32 1.79
N LYS A 210 -14.71 17.60 0.49
CA LYS A 210 -15.92 18.23 -0.06
C LYS A 210 -17.14 17.30 -0.02
N ILE A 211 -16.92 15.98 0.05
CA ILE A 211 -17.99 14.99 0.12
C ILE A 211 -18.46 14.87 1.58
N LYS A 212 -19.68 15.36 1.86
CA LYS A 212 -20.23 15.44 3.23
C LYS A 212 -20.20 14.10 3.97
N SER A 213 -20.50 12.99 3.28
CA SER A 213 -20.51 11.65 3.88
C SER A 213 -19.13 11.14 4.30
N ASN A 214 -18.04 11.76 3.81
CA ASN A 214 -16.66 11.38 4.15
C ASN A 214 -16.17 11.97 5.47
N LYS A 215 -16.85 12.98 6.04
CA LYS A 215 -16.45 13.59 7.33
C LYS A 215 -16.20 12.54 8.41
N LYS A 216 -17.08 11.53 8.49
CA LYS A 216 -16.95 10.39 9.41
C LYS A 216 -15.62 9.64 9.28
N PHE A 217 -15.04 9.56 8.08
CA PHE A 217 -13.76 8.88 7.87
C PHE A 217 -12.57 9.75 8.29
N PHE A 218 -12.64 11.06 8.05
CA PHE A 218 -11.63 12.00 8.59
C PHE A 218 -11.59 11.97 10.12
N GLU A 219 -12.76 11.83 10.76
CA GLU A 219 -12.90 11.69 12.21
C GLU A 219 -12.40 10.32 12.70
N LEU A 220 -12.95 9.23 12.15
CA LEU A 220 -12.63 7.85 12.54
C LEU A 220 -11.13 7.55 12.46
N PHE A 221 -10.43 8.11 11.48
CA PHE A 221 -9.00 7.90 11.28
C PHE A 221 -8.13 9.06 11.77
N THR A 222 -8.72 10.00 12.52
CA THR A 222 -8.06 11.17 13.14
C THR A 222 -7.25 12.01 12.15
N ILE A 223 -7.57 11.94 10.85
CA ILE A 223 -6.82 12.66 9.81
C ILE A 223 -6.92 14.16 10.03
N HIS A 224 -8.10 14.63 10.44
CA HIS A 224 -8.33 16.05 10.71
C HIS A 224 -7.36 16.64 11.75
N LEU A 225 -7.12 15.95 12.88
CA LEU A 225 -6.16 16.38 13.89
C LEU A 225 -4.73 16.42 13.33
N MET A 226 -4.36 15.43 12.52
CA MET A 226 -3.04 15.38 11.89
C MET A 226 -2.85 16.54 10.92
N LEU A 227 -3.87 16.87 10.12
CA LEU A 227 -3.82 18.01 9.20
C LEU A 227 -3.77 19.35 9.95
N GLN A 228 -4.43 19.49 11.10
CA GLN A 228 -4.32 20.68 11.96
C GLN A 228 -2.89 20.85 12.49
N GLU A 229 -2.26 19.76 12.96
CA GLU A 229 -0.88 19.84 13.45
C GLU A 229 0.11 20.15 12.32
N ILE A 230 -0.07 19.54 11.15
CA ILE A 230 0.72 19.86 9.96
C ILE A 230 0.53 21.34 9.59
N GLN A 231 -0.71 21.85 9.55
CA GLN A 231 -1.01 23.25 9.25
C GLN A 231 -0.30 24.20 10.22
N ARG A 232 -0.27 23.89 11.52
CA ARG A 232 0.37 24.72 12.56
C ARG A 232 1.90 24.82 12.39
N THR A 233 2.51 23.80 11.80
CA THR A 233 3.97 23.67 11.68
C THR A 233 4.50 23.94 10.27
N THR A 234 3.62 24.04 9.26
CA THR A 234 4.01 24.26 7.86
C THR A 234 4.46 25.70 7.63
N HIS A 235 5.60 25.87 6.95
CA HIS A 235 6.11 27.20 6.58
C HIS A 235 5.19 27.89 5.57
N PRO A 236 4.90 29.21 5.71
CA PRO A 236 3.99 29.93 4.81
C PRO A 236 4.37 29.90 3.32
N GLU A 237 5.66 29.72 2.99
CA GLU A 237 6.14 29.60 1.61
C GLU A 237 5.61 28.36 0.88
N HIS A 238 5.15 27.35 1.61
CA HIS A 238 4.47 26.18 1.03
C HIS A 238 3.00 26.49 0.75
N ALA A 239 2.76 27.51 -0.06
CA ALA A 239 1.44 28.10 -0.28
C ALA A 239 0.39 27.06 -0.75
N PHE A 240 0.77 26.16 -1.66
CA PHE A 240 -0.14 25.12 -2.16
C PHE A 240 -0.58 24.15 -1.07
N LEU A 241 0.37 23.67 -0.25
CA LEU A 241 0.06 22.82 0.90
C LEU A 241 -0.86 23.56 1.89
N CYS A 242 -0.52 24.80 2.25
CA CYS A 242 -1.33 25.64 3.14
C CYS A 242 -2.77 25.81 2.61
N ILE A 243 -2.95 26.10 1.33
CA ILE A 243 -4.26 26.24 0.69
C ILE A 243 -5.07 24.95 0.80
N ASN A 244 -4.45 23.79 0.53
CA ASN A 244 -5.13 22.50 0.60
C ASN A 244 -5.52 22.14 2.04
N LEU A 245 -4.64 22.38 3.01
CA LEU A 245 -4.92 22.15 4.43
C LEU A 245 -6.07 23.03 4.92
N ASN A 246 -6.00 24.34 4.66
CA ASN A 246 -7.03 25.31 5.03
C ASN A 246 -8.39 24.92 4.43
N SER A 247 -8.42 24.60 3.13
CA SER A 247 -9.64 24.16 2.45
C SER A 247 -10.22 22.88 3.05
N THR A 248 -9.36 21.92 3.38
CA THR A 248 -9.77 20.65 3.99
C THR A 248 -10.41 20.91 5.35
N LEU A 249 -9.74 21.66 6.23
CA LEU A 249 -10.23 21.96 7.58
C LEU A 249 -11.51 22.79 7.56
N PHE A 250 -11.63 23.71 6.59
CA PHE A 250 -12.86 24.46 6.35
C PHE A 250 -14.03 23.56 5.96
N ASN A 251 -13.84 22.67 4.97
CA ASN A 251 -14.89 21.74 4.55
C ASN A 251 -15.34 20.80 5.68
N LEU A 252 -14.42 20.43 6.57
CA LEU A 252 -14.72 19.64 7.77
C LEU A 252 -15.47 20.44 8.84
N GLY A 253 -15.42 21.78 8.81
CA GLY A 253 -16.05 22.67 9.79
C GLY A 253 -15.16 22.94 11.01
N LEU A 254 -13.84 22.76 10.87
CA LEU A 254 -12.86 22.86 11.96
C LEU A 254 -12.13 24.21 12.00
N THR A 255 -12.24 25.01 10.95
CA THR A 255 -11.86 26.42 11.00
C THR A 255 -13.08 27.23 11.44
N LYS A 256 -12.98 27.91 12.58
CA LYS A 256 -13.81 29.10 12.81
C LYS A 256 -13.40 30.11 11.74
N CYS A 257 -14.34 30.74 11.06
CA CYS A 257 -14.04 31.96 10.32
C CYS A 257 -13.38 32.93 11.30
N ASN A 258 -12.06 33.09 11.23
CA ASN A 258 -11.47 34.37 11.56
C ASN A 258 -11.85 35.28 10.39
N SER A 259 -13.13 35.69 10.37
CA SER A 259 -13.48 36.95 9.74
C SER A 259 -12.51 37.96 10.33
N LEU A 260 -11.70 38.55 9.46
CA LEU A 260 -10.91 39.73 9.79
C LEU A 260 -11.85 40.74 10.47
N ALA A 261 -11.88 40.73 11.79
CA ALA A 261 -12.18 41.92 12.56
C ALA A 261 -10.97 42.81 12.30
N SER A 262 -11.04 43.58 11.22
CA SER A 262 -10.28 44.81 11.10
C SER A 262 -10.71 45.68 12.27
N ASN A 263 -9.99 45.54 13.37
CA ASN A 263 -9.91 46.55 14.40
C ASN A 263 -9.28 47.80 13.74
N SER A 264 -10.11 48.61 13.09
CA SER A 264 -9.84 50.02 12.90
C SER A 264 -10.66 50.77 13.95
N SER A 265 -10.16 50.72 15.18
CA SER A 265 -10.46 51.70 16.23
C SER A 265 -9.13 52.30 16.66
N HIS A 266 -8.79 53.43 16.03
CA HIS A 266 -8.26 54.66 16.63
C HIS A 266 -7.79 55.61 15.52
#